data_AF-A0A9Q3WLP2-F1
#
_entry.id   AF-A0A9Q3WLP2-F1
#
_cell.length_a   1.000
_cell.length_b   1.000
_cell.length_c   1.000
_cell.angle_alpha   90.00
_cell.angle_beta   90.00
_cell.angle_gamma   90.00
#
_symmetry.space_group_name_H-M   'P 1'
#
loop_
_entity.id
_entity.type
_entity.pdbx_description
1 polymer ?
#
loop_
_entity_poly.entity_id
_entity_poly.type
_entity_poly.pdbx_seq_one_letter_code
_entity_poly.pdbx_strand_id
1 'polypeptide(L)'
;MTRTIVESKTKTAIIGFDQPFCVIGERINPTGRKKLAAELEAGDFSTVEKDAIAQVAAGATVLDINAGVVYNSNPNPNETEPPLMRKIVELVQGLVDVPLCIDSSVPGALEAGLAAAEGRPLLNSVTGEEERLEQILPLVKKYNVPVVAISNDDTGISEDPDVRFAVAKKIVQRAADFGIPAHDIVVDPLVMPIGAMATAGQQVFALVRRLREELGVNTTCGASNISFGLPNRHGINNAFLPMAMGAGMTSAIMNPVALPITQKAIAEKREAVAAAGIILPEGMDDETFVTMFGLGSTLPRAGKEMEAIRAANLLTNNDPHGAEWIRSNKAPAAERDEGRGRGGRAGGRRRRA
;
A
#
# COMPACT_ATOMS: atom_id res chain seq x y z
N MET A 1 10.25 17.98 12.20
CA MET A 1 10.29 17.18 10.97
C MET A 1 8.90 17.18 10.35
N THR A 2 8.80 17.16 9.03
CA THR A 2 7.53 17.16 8.29
C THR A 2 6.75 15.89 8.57
N ARG A 3 5.49 16.02 8.97
CA ARG A 3 4.57 14.92 9.26
C ARG A 3 3.20 15.23 8.66
N THR A 4 2.74 14.36 7.78
CA THR A 4 1.37 14.40 7.24
C THR A 4 0.52 13.46 8.06
N ILE A 5 -0.60 13.97 8.56
CA ILE A 5 -1.54 13.20 9.40
C ILE A 5 -2.70 12.71 8.53
N VAL A 6 -2.88 11.39 8.45
CA VAL A 6 -4.01 10.76 7.75
C VAL A 6 -4.78 9.93 8.77
N GLU A 7 -6.09 10.12 8.86
CA GLU A 7 -6.91 9.55 9.95
C GLU A 7 -8.14 8.84 9.40
N SER A 8 -8.47 7.71 10.02
CA SER A 8 -9.81 7.13 9.98
C SER A 8 -10.60 7.62 11.20
N LYS A 9 -11.78 7.04 11.43
CA LYS A 9 -12.52 7.20 12.67
C LYS A 9 -11.71 6.84 13.94
N THR A 10 -10.83 5.84 13.85
CA THR A 10 -10.25 5.18 15.03
C THR A 10 -8.73 5.06 15.01
N LYS A 11 -8.07 5.43 13.91
CA LYS A 11 -6.63 5.22 13.72
C LYS A 11 -6.00 6.37 12.97
N THR A 12 -4.76 6.66 13.33
CA THR A 12 -3.93 7.68 12.68
C THR A 12 -2.73 7.00 12.03
N ALA A 13 -2.52 7.27 10.75
CA ALA A 13 -1.27 7.00 10.05
C ALA A 13 -0.50 8.32 9.90
N ILE A 14 0.82 8.27 10.12
CA ILE A 14 1.69 9.44 10.01
C ILE A 14 2.69 9.17 8.89
N ILE A 15 2.65 9.98 7.84
CA ILE A 15 3.66 9.97 6.78
C ILE A 15 4.76 10.95 7.19
N GLY A 16 5.99 10.47 7.35
CA GLY A 16 7.10 11.31 7.80
C GLY A 16 8.44 10.61 7.72
N PHE A 17 9.53 11.39 7.71
CA PHE A 17 10.90 10.88 7.60
C PHE A 17 11.37 10.11 8.85
N ASP A 18 10.71 10.34 9.99
CA ASP A 18 10.98 9.73 11.29
C ASP A 18 9.90 8.73 11.71
N GLN A 19 9.15 8.22 10.74
CA GLN A 19 8.08 7.25 10.91
C GLN A 19 8.39 5.99 10.10
N PRO A 20 7.77 4.85 10.43
CA PRO A 20 7.71 3.71 9.53
C PRO A 20 7.25 4.15 8.13
N PHE A 21 7.88 3.59 7.09
CA PHE A 21 7.47 3.84 5.72
C PHE A 21 5.98 3.52 5.52
N CYS A 22 5.22 4.50 5.04
CA CYS A 22 3.77 4.37 4.93
C CYS A 22 3.41 3.59 3.66
N VAL A 23 2.77 2.42 3.85
CA VAL A 23 2.30 1.58 2.75
C VAL A 23 0.84 1.89 2.47
N ILE A 24 0.58 2.42 1.28
CA ILE A 24 -0.76 2.69 0.77
C ILE A 24 -1.16 1.52 -0.14
N GLY A 25 -2.13 0.72 0.29
CA GLY A 25 -2.56 -0.48 -0.44
C GLY A 25 -3.36 -0.15 -1.70
N GLU A 26 -2.91 -0.62 -2.87
CA GLU A 26 -3.43 -0.22 -4.19
C GLU A 26 -4.57 -1.10 -4.76
N ARG A 27 -4.96 -2.19 -4.08
CA ARG A 27 -5.78 -3.23 -4.73
C ARG A 27 -7.23 -2.81 -4.96
N ILE A 28 -7.77 -1.84 -4.23
CA ILE A 28 -9.15 -1.40 -4.42
C ILE A 28 -9.20 -0.39 -5.58
N ASN A 29 -8.93 -0.92 -6.77
CA ASN A 29 -8.85 -0.17 -8.02
C ASN A 29 -9.35 -1.04 -9.19
N PRO A 30 -10.51 -0.74 -9.78
CA PRO A 30 -11.06 -1.51 -10.89
C PRO A 30 -10.31 -1.28 -12.23
N THR A 31 -9.48 -0.25 -12.33
CA THR A 31 -8.71 0.06 -13.54
C THR A 31 -7.83 -1.14 -13.95
N GLY A 32 -8.07 -1.67 -15.15
CA GLY A 32 -7.37 -2.86 -15.65
C GLY A 32 -7.76 -4.19 -14.98
N ARG A 33 -8.59 -4.18 -13.94
CA ARG A 33 -9.09 -5.37 -13.24
C ARG A 33 -10.49 -5.75 -13.73
N LYS A 34 -10.56 -6.35 -14.93
CA LYS A 34 -11.83 -6.71 -15.61
C LYS A 34 -12.87 -7.40 -14.72
N LYS A 35 -12.44 -8.35 -13.87
CA LYS A 35 -13.33 -9.05 -12.93
C LYS A 35 -13.94 -8.09 -11.90
N LEU A 36 -13.10 -7.27 -11.26
CA LEU A 36 -13.55 -6.31 -10.25
C LEU A 36 -14.47 -5.27 -10.88
N ALA A 37 -14.14 -4.76 -12.06
CA ALA A 37 -15.00 -3.82 -12.79
C ALA A 37 -16.40 -4.40 -13.05
N ALA A 38 -16.50 -5.66 -13.49
CA ALA A 38 -17.78 -6.33 -13.74
C ALA A 38 -18.57 -6.59 -12.44
N GLU A 39 -17.90 -6.94 -11.34
CA GLU A 39 -18.53 -7.11 -10.03
C GLU A 39 -19.14 -5.78 -9.54
N LEU A 40 -18.39 -4.68 -9.62
CA LEU A 40 -18.88 -3.36 -9.23
C LEU A 40 -20.07 -2.89 -10.10
N GLU A 41 -20.04 -3.16 -11.41
CA GLU A 41 -21.16 -2.88 -12.32
C GLU A 41 -22.43 -3.65 -11.91
N ALA A 42 -22.26 -4.88 -11.42
CA ALA A 42 -23.33 -5.73 -10.91
C ALA A 42 -23.74 -5.41 -9.46
N GLY A 43 -23.08 -4.46 -8.79
CA GLY A 43 -23.31 -4.15 -7.38
C GLY A 43 -22.75 -5.21 -6.41
N ASP A 44 -21.85 -6.07 -6.87
CA ASP A 44 -21.12 -7.04 -6.05
C ASP A 44 -19.81 -6.42 -5.55
N PHE A 45 -19.68 -6.27 -4.24
CA PHE A 45 -18.48 -5.72 -3.60
C PHE A 45 -17.58 -6.79 -2.96
N SER A 46 -17.85 -8.08 -3.17
CA SER A 46 -17.16 -9.18 -2.51
C SER A 46 -15.63 -9.14 -2.68
N THR A 47 -15.13 -8.71 -3.85
CA THR A 47 -13.68 -8.58 -4.07
C THR A 47 -13.11 -7.37 -3.34
N VAL A 48 -13.85 -6.26 -3.21
CA VAL A 48 -13.46 -5.09 -2.43
C VAL A 48 -13.28 -5.47 -0.96
N GLU A 49 -14.24 -6.18 -0.38
CA GLU A 49 -14.18 -6.63 1.03
C GLU A 49 -12.93 -7.49 1.28
N LYS A 50 -12.70 -8.48 0.41
CA LYS A 50 -11.54 -9.39 0.50
C LYS A 50 -10.23 -8.62 0.35
N ASP A 51 -10.14 -7.72 -0.62
CA ASP A 51 -8.93 -6.94 -0.86
C ASP A 51 -8.66 -5.94 0.27
N ALA A 52 -9.68 -5.32 0.88
CA ALA A 52 -9.50 -4.44 2.04
C ALA A 52 -8.88 -5.19 3.23
N ILE A 53 -9.49 -6.30 3.64
CA ILE A 53 -9.03 -7.11 4.77
C ILE A 53 -7.63 -7.67 4.50
N ALA A 54 -7.39 -8.22 3.30
CA ALA A 54 -6.12 -8.82 2.96
C ALA A 54 -4.96 -7.80 2.95
N GLN A 55 -5.20 -6.59 2.47
CA GLN A 55 -4.17 -5.54 2.44
C GLN A 55 -3.79 -5.07 3.83
N VAL A 56 -4.77 -4.86 4.72
CA VAL A 56 -4.50 -4.47 6.11
C VAL A 56 -3.79 -5.60 6.85
N ALA A 57 -4.24 -6.85 6.67
CA ALA A 57 -3.56 -8.02 7.24
C ALA A 57 -2.12 -8.19 6.73
N ALA A 58 -1.85 -7.79 5.49
CA ALA A 58 -0.51 -7.77 4.91
C ALA A 58 0.38 -6.64 5.45
N GLY A 59 -0.21 -5.61 6.07
CA GLY A 59 0.49 -4.50 6.72
C GLY A 59 0.35 -3.14 6.02
N ALA A 60 -0.62 -2.95 5.13
CA ALA A 60 -0.96 -1.62 4.64
C ALA A 60 -1.42 -0.74 5.81
N THR A 61 -0.91 0.50 5.87
CA THR A 61 -1.25 1.48 6.90
C THR A 61 -2.29 2.49 6.42
N VAL A 62 -2.51 2.57 5.12
CA VAL A 62 -3.56 3.34 4.43
C VAL A 62 -4.09 2.49 3.27
N LEU A 63 -5.37 2.59 2.91
CA LEU A 63 -5.91 1.96 1.69
C LEU A 63 -6.27 3.01 0.64
N ASP A 64 -5.76 2.83 -0.57
CA ASP A 64 -6.18 3.59 -1.74
C ASP A 64 -7.52 3.06 -2.25
N ILE A 65 -8.47 3.97 -2.43
CA ILE A 65 -9.84 3.71 -2.87
C ILE A 65 -10.03 4.42 -4.19
N ASN A 66 -9.95 3.66 -5.28
CA ASN A 66 -10.14 4.16 -6.63
C ASN A 66 -11.47 3.64 -7.20
N ALA A 67 -12.32 4.56 -7.65
CA ALA A 67 -13.62 4.24 -8.26
C ALA A 67 -13.61 4.35 -9.79
N GLY A 68 -12.43 4.53 -10.40
CA GLY A 68 -12.20 4.69 -11.83
C GLY A 68 -12.61 3.46 -12.63
N VAL A 69 -13.87 3.45 -13.06
CA VAL A 69 -14.47 2.34 -13.80
C VAL A 69 -15.23 2.87 -15.01
N VAL A 70 -15.03 2.20 -16.14
CA VAL A 70 -15.83 2.41 -17.35
C VAL A 70 -16.83 1.27 -17.42
N TYR A 71 -18.08 1.54 -17.02
CA TYR A 71 -19.16 0.58 -17.16
C TYR A 71 -19.59 0.46 -18.61
N ASN A 72 -19.97 -0.75 -19.01
CA ASN A 72 -20.55 -0.96 -20.33
C ASN A 72 -21.94 -0.30 -20.40
N SER A 73 -22.68 -0.30 -19.29
CA SER A 73 -24.01 0.31 -19.20
C SER A 73 -23.99 1.84 -19.15
N ASN A 74 -22.92 2.45 -18.63
CA ASN A 74 -22.74 3.90 -18.58
C ASN A 74 -21.24 4.26 -18.62
N PRO A 75 -20.73 4.75 -19.76
CA PRO A 75 -19.31 5.08 -19.90
C PRO A 75 -18.95 6.45 -19.32
N ASN A 76 -19.90 7.24 -18.79
CA ASN A 76 -19.63 8.58 -18.26
C ASN A 76 -19.16 8.50 -16.79
N PRO A 77 -17.85 8.69 -16.51
CA PRO A 77 -17.32 8.57 -15.15
C PRO A 77 -17.87 9.63 -14.19
N ASN A 78 -18.30 10.79 -14.69
CA ASN A 78 -18.89 11.85 -13.85
C ASN A 78 -20.25 11.43 -13.24
N GLU A 79 -20.92 10.43 -13.83
CA GLU A 79 -22.19 9.90 -13.31
C GLU A 79 -21.97 8.62 -12.50
N THR A 80 -20.99 7.80 -12.88
CA THR A 80 -20.78 6.48 -12.29
C THR A 80 -19.85 6.49 -11.09
N GLU A 81 -18.76 7.26 -11.12
CA GLU A 81 -17.74 7.25 -10.07
C GLU A 81 -18.23 7.88 -8.76
N PRO A 82 -18.90 9.04 -8.71
CA PRO A 82 -19.31 9.65 -7.44
C PRO A 82 -20.20 8.76 -6.54
N PRO A 83 -21.29 8.14 -7.04
CA PRO A 83 -22.08 7.24 -6.21
C PRO A 83 -21.34 5.93 -5.88
N LEU A 84 -20.45 5.45 -6.76
CA LEU A 84 -19.64 4.26 -6.50
C LEU A 84 -18.60 4.51 -5.40
N MET A 85 -17.90 5.64 -5.47
CA MET A 85 -16.89 6.05 -4.49
C MET A 85 -17.49 6.08 -3.09
N ARG A 86 -18.64 6.74 -2.91
CA ARG A 86 -19.34 6.75 -1.61
C ARG A 86 -19.60 5.33 -1.09
N LYS A 87 -20.14 4.43 -1.93
CA LYS A 87 -20.44 3.04 -1.53
C LYS A 87 -19.18 2.28 -1.11
N ILE A 88 -18.09 2.41 -1.86
CA ILE A 88 -16.83 1.73 -1.55
C ILE A 88 -16.24 2.27 -0.24
N VAL A 89 -16.23 3.60 -0.05
CA VAL A 89 -15.73 4.23 1.18
C VAL A 89 -16.51 3.76 2.41
N GLU A 90 -17.85 3.83 2.36
CA GLU A 90 -18.73 3.39 3.46
C GLU A 90 -18.53 1.91 3.79
N LEU A 91 -18.39 1.06 2.77
CA LEU A 91 -18.11 -0.36 2.95
C LEU A 91 -16.75 -0.60 3.60
N VAL A 92 -15.68 -0.04 3.03
CA VAL A 92 -14.31 -0.33 3.46
C VAL A 92 -14.05 0.18 4.87
N GLN A 93 -14.50 1.39 5.22
CA GLN A 93 -14.34 1.92 6.58
C GLN A 93 -15.16 1.15 7.63
N GLY A 94 -16.19 0.41 7.21
CA GLY A 94 -16.93 -0.51 8.07
C GLY A 94 -16.21 -1.83 8.34
N LEU A 95 -15.22 -2.19 7.53
CA LEU A 95 -14.48 -3.46 7.60
C LEU A 95 -13.10 -3.32 8.23
N VAL A 96 -12.44 -2.17 8.04
CA VAL A 96 -11.07 -1.94 8.51
C VAL A 96 -10.93 -0.60 9.22
N ASP A 97 -9.92 -0.49 10.08
CA ASP A 97 -9.67 0.68 10.91
C ASP A 97 -8.65 1.66 10.31
N VAL A 98 -7.97 1.31 9.21
CA VAL A 98 -6.91 2.14 8.63
C VAL A 98 -7.50 3.35 7.88
N PRO A 99 -6.78 4.49 7.85
CA PRO A 99 -7.16 5.63 7.03
C PRO A 99 -7.28 5.29 5.54
N LEU A 100 -8.07 6.10 4.83
CA LEU A 100 -8.31 5.96 3.40
C LEU A 100 -7.56 7.01 2.59
N CYS A 101 -7.22 6.66 1.35
CA CYS A 101 -6.73 7.54 0.30
C CYS A 101 -7.78 7.55 -0.81
N ILE A 102 -8.46 8.67 -1.02
CA ILE A 102 -9.56 8.83 -1.99
C ILE A 102 -8.94 9.15 -3.34
N ASP A 103 -9.01 8.20 -4.29
CA ASP A 103 -8.35 8.28 -5.59
C ASP A 103 -9.36 8.39 -6.74
N SER A 104 -9.34 9.52 -7.46
CA SER A 104 -10.08 9.68 -8.70
C SER A 104 -9.61 10.87 -9.54
N SER A 105 -9.68 10.73 -10.86
CA SER A 105 -9.58 11.85 -11.80
C SER A 105 -10.84 12.73 -11.83
N VAL A 106 -11.98 12.25 -11.34
CA VAL A 106 -13.28 12.95 -11.33
C VAL A 106 -13.44 13.78 -10.06
N PRO A 107 -13.52 15.13 -10.13
CA PRO A 107 -13.69 15.98 -8.95
C PRO A 107 -14.94 15.64 -8.12
N GLY A 108 -16.05 15.29 -8.78
CA GLY A 108 -17.28 14.87 -8.10
C GLY A 108 -17.11 13.58 -7.29
N ALA A 109 -16.24 12.66 -7.72
CA ALA A 109 -15.95 11.44 -6.99
C ALA A 109 -15.04 11.71 -5.79
N LEU A 110 -14.04 12.58 -5.95
CA LEU A 110 -13.22 13.06 -4.84
C LEU A 110 -14.10 13.72 -3.77
N GLU A 111 -15.01 14.64 -4.14
CA GLU A 111 -15.90 15.28 -3.18
C GLU A 111 -16.86 14.28 -2.51
N ALA A 112 -17.42 13.33 -3.27
CA ALA A 112 -18.29 12.29 -2.70
C ALA A 112 -17.56 11.38 -1.71
N GLY A 113 -16.31 10.98 -2.02
CA GLY A 113 -15.47 10.18 -1.14
C GLY A 113 -15.06 10.94 0.12
N LEU A 114 -14.62 12.20 -0.02
CA LEU A 114 -14.29 13.07 1.11
C LEU A 114 -15.49 13.32 2.04
N ALA A 115 -16.68 13.49 1.48
CA ALA A 115 -17.91 13.67 2.26
C ALA A 115 -18.37 12.40 2.99
N ALA A 116 -18.02 11.21 2.47
CA ALA A 116 -18.38 9.93 3.07
C ALA A 116 -17.36 9.43 4.11
N ALA A 117 -16.08 9.74 3.90
CA ALA A 117 -14.99 9.26 4.73
C ALA A 117 -15.06 9.82 6.16
N GLU A 118 -14.94 8.95 7.15
CA GLU A 118 -14.77 9.35 8.55
C GLU A 118 -13.29 9.60 8.87
N GLY A 119 -12.98 10.73 9.51
CA GLY A 119 -11.62 11.11 9.89
C GLY A 119 -11.02 12.15 8.95
N ARG A 120 -9.77 11.93 8.54
CA ARG A 120 -8.97 12.85 7.72
C ARG A 120 -8.26 12.06 6.60
N PRO A 121 -8.97 11.67 5.53
CA PRO A 121 -8.40 10.85 4.47
C PRO A 121 -7.38 11.62 3.64
N LEU A 122 -6.51 10.91 2.92
CA LEU A 122 -5.63 11.49 1.90
C LEU A 122 -6.41 11.69 0.59
N LEU A 123 -6.30 12.84 -0.07
CA LEU A 123 -6.86 13.04 -1.41
C LEU A 123 -5.79 12.70 -2.48
N ASN A 124 -6.15 11.89 -3.47
CA ASN A 124 -5.30 11.52 -4.59
C ASN A 124 -6.05 11.83 -5.92
N SER A 125 -5.73 12.88 -6.67
CA SER A 125 -4.64 13.85 -6.50
C SER A 125 -5.00 15.24 -7.04
N VAL A 126 -4.06 16.16 -6.88
CA VAL A 126 -3.93 17.40 -7.67
C VAL A 126 -2.68 17.33 -8.58
N THR A 127 -2.72 18.02 -9.72
CA THR A 127 -1.59 18.24 -10.64
C THR A 127 -1.22 19.73 -10.66
N GLY A 128 -0.15 20.09 -11.35
CA GLY A 128 0.29 21.47 -11.56
C GLY A 128 -0.45 22.23 -12.66
N GLU A 129 -1.41 21.60 -13.34
CA GLU A 129 -2.32 22.27 -14.29
C GLU A 129 -3.16 23.32 -13.57
N GLU A 130 -3.26 24.51 -14.15
CA GLU A 130 -3.92 25.66 -13.49
C GLU A 130 -5.38 25.36 -13.14
N GLU A 131 -6.12 24.81 -14.11
CA GLU A 131 -7.52 24.42 -13.93
C GLU A 131 -7.67 23.38 -12.82
N ARG A 132 -6.76 22.41 -12.73
CA ARG A 132 -6.83 21.36 -11.70
C ARG A 132 -6.55 21.92 -10.31
N LEU A 133 -5.60 22.85 -10.18
CA LEU A 133 -5.31 23.53 -8.92
C LEU A 133 -6.53 24.32 -8.42
N GLU A 134 -7.17 25.09 -9.30
CA GLU A 134 -8.36 25.88 -8.98
C GLU A 134 -9.56 25.01 -8.59
N GLN A 135 -9.68 23.79 -9.13
CA GLN A 135 -10.75 22.86 -8.79
C GLN A 135 -10.48 22.10 -7.47
N ILE A 136 -9.26 21.60 -7.26
CA ILE A 136 -8.97 20.64 -6.19
C ILE A 136 -8.53 21.31 -4.89
N LEU A 137 -7.71 22.38 -4.92
CA LEU A 137 -7.24 23.02 -3.69
C LEU A 137 -8.38 23.57 -2.82
N PRO A 138 -9.48 24.14 -3.36
CA PRO A 138 -10.65 24.48 -2.56
C PRO A 138 -11.27 23.28 -1.83
N LEU A 139 -11.31 22.09 -2.45
CA LEU A 139 -11.81 20.87 -1.81
C LEU A 139 -10.87 20.44 -0.68
N VAL A 140 -9.55 20.42 -0.93
CA VAL A 140 -8.53 20.10 0.08
C VAL A 140 -8.67 21.01 1.30
N LYS A 141 -8.87 22.31 1.07
CA LYS A 141 -9.09 23.29 2.14
C LYS A 141 -10.43 23.11 2.86
N LYS A 142 -11.52 22.90 2.11
CA LYS A 142 -12.89 22.70 2.64
C LYS A 142 -12.96 21.52 3.60
N TYR A 143 -12.34 20.40 3.24
CA TYR A 143 -12.35 19.17 4.04
C TYR A 143 -11.16 19.07 5.01
N ASN A 144 -10.21 20.02 4.96
CA ASN A 144 -9.00 20.03 5.79
C ASN A 144 -8.21 18.71 5.73
N VAL A 145 -7.95 18.23 4.53
CA VAL A 145 -7.27 16.94 4.26
C VAL A 145 -5.89 17.14 3.65
N PRO A 146 -4.95 16.18 3.79
CA PRO A 146 -3.75 16.17 2.98
C PRO A 146 -4.02 15.74 1.53
N VAL A 147 -3.09 16.07 0.64
CA VAL A 147 -3.25 15.81 -0.81
C VAL A 147 -1.96 15.30 -1.44
N VAL A 148 -2.11 14.32 -2.34
CA VAL A 148 -1.06 13.89 -3.27
C VAL A 148 -0.93 14.94 -4.38
N ALA A 149 0.26 15.50 -4.52
CA ALA A 149 0.62 16.47 -5.56
C ALA A 149 1.48 15.80 -6.63
N ILE A 150 0.88 15.49 -7.78
CA ILE A 150 1.58 14.87 -8.90
C ILE A 150 2.36 15.94 -9.66
N SER A 151 3.65 15.69 -9.88
CA SER A 151 4.58 16.60 -10.58
C SER A 151 4.39 16.58 -12.11
N ASN A 152 3.15 16.79 -12.55
CA ASN A 152 2.72 16.95 -13.94
C ASN A 152 2.05 18.32 -14.09
N ASP A 153 2.22 18.99 -15.23
CA ASP A 153 1.49 20.22 -15.54
C ASP A 153 0.98 20.22 -16.99
N ASP A 154 0.56 21.40 -17.47
CA ASP A 154 0.00 21.60 -18.81
C ASP A 154 0.96 21.16 -19.95
N THR A 155 2.25 21.00 -19.66
CA THR A 155 3.26 20.52 -20.62
C THR A 155 3.40 19.00 -20.66
N GLY A 156 2.71 18.29 -19.76
CA GLY A 156 2.77 16.84 -19.59
C GLY A 156 3.95 16.39 -18.71
N ILE A 157 4.25 15.09 -18.78
CA ILE A 157 5.26 14.47 -17.92
C ILE A 157 6.65 14.77 -18.47
N SER A 158 7.40 15.62 -17.77
CA SER A 158 8.80 15.89 -18.11
C SER A 158 9.73 14.79 -17.62
N GLU A 159 10.65 14.35 -18.49
CA GLU A 159 11.74 13.44 -18.10
C GLU A 159 12.77 14.14 -17.20
N ASP A 160 12.86 15.48 -17.27
CA ASP A 160 13.80 16.29 -16.52
C ASP A 160 13.39 16.38 -15.03
N PRO A 161 14.22 15.90 -14.08
CA PRO A 161 13.97 16.04 -12.65
C PRO A 161 13.84 17.50 -12.18
N ASP A 162 14.54 18.44 -12.81
CA ASP A 162 14.49 19.86 -12.44
C ASP A 162 13.13 20.47 -12.77
N VAL A 163 12.56 20.11 -13.92
CA VAL A 163 11.21 20.52 -14.30
C VAL A 163 10.18 19.92 -13.34
N ARG A 164 10.27 18.62 -13.02
CA ARG A 164 9.38 17.99 -12.05
C ARG A 164 9.47 18.62 -10.66
N PHE A 165 10.67 18.98 -10.21
CA PHE A 165 10.86 19.73 -8.97
C PHE A 165 10.20 21.12 -9.02
N ALA A 166 10.33 21.84 -10.14
CA ALA A 166 9.70 23.15 -10.32
C ALA A 166 8.17 23.06 -10.28
N VAL A 167 7.58 22.01 -10.87
CA VAL A 167 6.13 21.74 -10.79
C VAL A 167 5.71 21.44 -9.36
N ALA A 168 6.43 20.58 -8.64
CA ALA A 168 6.13 20.31 -7.22
C ALA A 168 6.18 21.59 -6.38
N LYS A 169 7.19 22.45 -6.61
CA LYS A 169 7.32 23.74 -5.95
C LYS A 169 6.15 24.67 -6.27
N LYS A 170 5.72 24.74 -7.55
CA LYS A 170 4.52 25.48 -7.97
C LYS A 170 3.30 25.02 -7.18
N ILE A 171 3.04 23.71 -7.11
CA ILE A 171 1.87 23.16 -6.39
C ILE A 171 1.92 23.54 -4.90
N VAL A 172 3.07 23.42 -4.24
CA VAL A 172 3.23 23.80 -2.82
C VAL A 172 2.96 25.29 -2.60
N GLN A 173 3.46 26.16 -3.48
CA GLN A 173 3.21 27.60 -3.39
C GLN A 173 1.73 27.93 -3.58
N ARG A 174 1.09 27.30 -4.56
CA ARG A 174 -0.34 27.48 -4.82
C ARG A 174 -1.20 26.96 -3.68
N ALA A 175 -0.87 25.82 -3.10
CA ALA A 175 -1.54 25.31 -1.91
C ALA A 175 -1.43 26.28 -0.72
N ALA A 176 -0.28 26.95 -0.56
CA ALA A 176 -0.09 27.95 0.49
C ALA A 176 -1.02 29.17 0.31
N ASP A 177 -1.33 29.58 -0.92
CA ASP A 177 -2.30 30.66 -1.20
C ASP A 177 -3.72 30.31 -0.70
N PHE A 178 -4.08 29.02 -0.68
CA PHE A 178 -5.33 28.51 -0.08
C PHE A 178 -5.22 28.23 1.43
N GLY A 179 -4.06 28.50 2.03
CA GLY A 179 -3.78 28.23 3.44
C GLY A 179 -3.69 26.73 3.77
N ILE A 180 -3.18 25.92 2.83
CA ILE A 180 -2.85 24.51 3.04
C ILE A 180 -1.34 24.43 3.38
N PRO A 181 -0.95 23.84 4.52
CA PRO A 181 0.44 23.82 4.93
C PRO A 181 1.25 22.81 4.10
N ALA A 182 2.55 23.08 3.90
CA ALA A 182 3.43 22.21 3.12
C ALA A 182 3.51 20.77 3.64
N HIS A 183 3.32 20.54 4.95
CA HIS A 183 3.31 19.18 5.51
C HIS A 183 2.07 18.37 5.14
N ASP A 184 1.03 18.98 4.58
CA ASP A 184 -0.14 18.29 4.03
C ASP A 184 -0.02 18.02 2.52
N ILE A 185 1.09 18.42 1.90
CA ILE A 185 1.41 18.12 0.51
C ILE A 185 2.33 16.90 0.46
N VAL A 186 1.85 15.81 -0.13
CA VAL A 186 2.62 14.60 -0.38
C VAL A 186 2.96 14.55 -1.87
N VAL A 187 4.19 14.85 -2.24
CA VAL A 187 4.57 14.97 -3.66
C VAL A 187 4.77 13.58 -4.28
N ASP A 188 4.10 13.32 -5.41
CA ASP A 188 4.47 12.24 -6.32
C ASP A 188 5.37 12.81 -7.43
N PRO A 189 6.66 12.47 -7.47
CA PRO A 189 7.61 12.97 -8.48
C PRO A 189 7.50 12.24 -9.83
N LEU A 190 6.51 11.37 -10.03
CA LEU A 190 6.31 10.51 -11.20
C LEU A 190 7.54 9.65 -11.52
N VAL A 191 7.52 8.45 -10.97
CA VAL A 191 8.59 7.47 -11.21
C VAL A 191 8.47 6.91 -12.62
N MET A 192 9.49 7.17 -13.44
CA MET A 192 9.54 6.70 -14.82
C MET A 192 10.01 5.23 -14.90
N PRO A 193 9.54 4.45 -15.89
CA PRO A 193 9.99 3.07 -16.07
C PRO A 193 11.49 2.98 -16.42
N ILE A 194 12.26 2.22 -15.64
CA ILE A 194 13.72 2.05 -15.84
C ILE A 194 14.04 1.33 -17.16
N GLY A 195 13.10 0.51 -17.67
CA GLY A 195 13.25 -0.16 -18.96
C GLY A 195 13.18 0.80 -20.15
N ALA A 196 12.53 1.95 -19.99
CA ALA A 196 12.46 3.00 -21.02
C ALA A 196 13.55 4.08 -20.81
N MET A 197 13.86 4.40 -19.56
CA MET A 197 14.89 5.38 -19.20
C MET A 197 15.87 4.78 -18.18
N ALA A 198 17.06 4.40 -18.64
CA ALA A 198 18.07 3.70 -17.84
C ALA A 198 18.53 4.48 -16.59
N THR A 199 18.38 5.81 -16.59
CA THR A 199 18.74 6.71 -15.48
C THR A 199 17.59 6.97 -14.51
N ALA A 200 16.38 6.44 -14.76
CA ALA A 200 15.18 6.78 -13.97
C ALA A 200 15.35 6.56 -12.47
N GLY A 201 16.03 5.48 -12.06
CA GLY A 201 16.32 5.19 -10.66
C GLY A 201 17.20 6.25 -9.99
N GLN A 202 18.31 6.64 -10.65
CA GLN A 202 19.20 7.67 -10.11
C GLN A 202 18.48 9.03 -10.04
N GLN A 203 17.72 9.36 -11.08
CA GLN A 203 16.96 10.61 -11.16
C GLN A 203 15.90 10.71 -10.05
N VAL A 204 15.11 9.66 -9.82
CA VAL A 204 14.09 9.71 -8.76
C VAL A 204 14.72 9.81 -7.38
N PHE A 205 15.84 9.12 -7.11
CA PHE A 205 16.53 9.24 -5.82
C PHE A 205 17.07 10.65 -5.58
N ALA A 206 17.66 11.29 -6.60
CA ALA A 206 18.11 12.67 -6.51
C ALA A 206 16.95 13.64 -6.30
N LEU A 207 15.85 13.47 -7.04
CA LEU A 207 14.67 14.32 -6.94
C LEU A 207 13.99 14.21 -5.57
N VAL A 208 13.77 12.99 -5.08
CA VAL A 208 13.19 12.73 -3.75
C VAL A 208 14.03 13.38 -2.64
N ARG A 209 15.36 13.29 -2.74
CA ARG A 209 16.26 13.94 -1.77
C ARG A 209 16.09 15.45 -1.77
N ARG A 210 16.01 16.07 -2.95
CA ARG A 210 15.78 17.51 -3.08
C ARG A 210 14.41 17.93 -2.57
N LEU A 211 13.36 17.16 -2.86
CA LEU A 211 12.01 17.43 -2.31
C LEU A 211 12.02 17.42 -0.77
N ARG A 212 12.76 16.50 -0.16
CA ARG A 212 12.97 16.46 1.29
C ARG A 212 13.79 17.65 1.82
N GLU A 213 14.95 17.91 1.23
CA GLU A 213 15.94 18.86 1.76
C GLU A 213 15.59 20.32 1.47
N GLU A 214 15.04 20.60 0.27
CA GLU A 214 14.76 21.96 -0.20
C GLU A 214 13.31 22.39 0.01
N LEU A 215 12.33 21.50 -0.18
CA LEU A 215 10.90 21.82 -0.01
C LEU A 215 10.32 21.35 1.33
N GLY A 216 10.98 20.40 2.00
CA GLY A 216 10.51 19.88 3.28
C GLY A 216 9.16 19.18 3.20
N VAL A 217 8.85 18.52 2.08
CA VAL A 217 7.58 17.83 1.84
C VAL A 217 7.73 16.31 1.91
N ASN A 218 6.65 15.62 2.30
CA ASN A 218 6.58 14.17 2.18
C ASN A 218 6.46 13.75 0.71
N THR A 219 6.82 12.50 0.41
CA THR A 219 6.77 12.01 -0.98
C THR A 219 6.18 10.61 -1.06
N THR A 220 5.45 10.36 -2.14
CA THR A 220 4.85 9.08 -2.48
C THR A 220 5.22 8.68 -3.91
N CYS A 221 4.92 7.44 -4.30
CA CYS A 221 4.89 7.03 -5.70
C CYS A 221 4.05 5.77 -5.89
N GLY A 222 3.62 5.53 -7.14
CA GLY A 222 3.26 4.18 -7.58
C GLY A 222 4.49 3.28 -7.66
N ALA A 223 4.69 2.40 -6.68
CA ALA A 223 5.90 1.58 -6.56
C ALA A 223 6.19 0.70 -7.77
N SER A 224 5.13 0.28 -8.47
CA SER A 224 5.24 -0.62 -9.61
C SER A 224 5.70 0.07 -10.91
N ASN A 225 5.66 1.41 -10.98
CA ASN A 225 5.97 2.16 -12.19
C ASN A 225 7.43 1.99 -12.64
N ILE A 226 8.38 1.96 -11.70
CA ILE A 226 9.82 1.83 -11.99
C ILE A 226 10.13 0.56 -12.79
N SER A 227 9.42 -0.53 -12.55
CA SER A 227 9.67 -1.85 -13.14
C SER A 227 8.75 -2.17 -14.31
N PHE A 228 7.92 -1.23 -14.75
CA PHE A 228 6.96 -1.48 -15.83
C PHE A 228 7.66 -1.96 -17.11
N GLY A 229 7.09 -2.98 -17.74
CA GLY A 229 7.62 -3.60 -18.96
C GLY A 229 8.78 -4.60 -18.77
N LEU A 230 9.29 -4.79 -17.54
CA LEU A 230 10.42 -5.68 -17.28
C LEU A 230 10.01 -7.05 -16.72
N PRO A 231 10.79 -8.13 -16.97
CA PRO A 231 10.64 -9.39 -16.25
C PRO A 231 11.07 -9.24 -14.78
N ASN A 232 10.59 -10.14 -13.92
CA ASN A 232 10.93 -10.16 -12.48
C ASN A 232 10.77 -8.80 -11.77
N ARG A 233 9.64 -8.12 -12.04
CA ARG A 233 9.32 -6.79 -11.49
C ARG A 233 9.47 -6.71 -9.97
N HIS A 234 9.06 -7.75 -9.25
CA HIS A 234 9.18 -7.84 -7.80
C HIS A 234 10.63 -7.73 -7.31
N GLY A 235 11.60 -8.26 -8.06
CA GLY A 235 13.03 -8.11 -7.72
C GLY A 235 13.49 -6.65 -7.79
N ILE A 236 13.03 -5.91 -8.80
CA ILE A 236 13.33 -4.48 -8.96
C ILE A 236 12.63 -3.67 -7.86
N ASN A 237 11.33 -3.89 -7.65
CA ASN A 237 10.55 -3.16 -6.65
C ASN A 237 11.09 -3.37 -5.23
N ASN A 238 11.50 -4.60 -4.89
CA ASN A 238 12.08 -4.95 -3.60
C ASN A 238 13.40 -4.20 -3.34
N ALA A 239 14.24 -4.00 -4.36
CA ALA A 239 15.44 -3.17 -4.23
C ALA A 239 15.11 -1.67 -4.22
N PHE A 240 14.17 -1.24 -5.08
CA PHE A 240 13.80 0.15 -5.28
C PHE A 240 13.23 0.80 -4.02
N LEU A 241 12.27 0.14 -3.35
CA LEU A 241 11.56 0.73 -2.21
C LEU A 241 12.47 1.11 -1.03
N PRO A 242 13.38 0.23 -0.53
CA PRO A 242 14.37 0.61 0.48
C PRO A 242 15.33 1.72 0.01
N MET A 243 15.75 1.71 -1.25
CA MET A 243 16.62 2.76 -1.80
C MET A 243 15.90 4.11 -1.88
N ALA A 244 14.63 4.11 -2.30
CA ALA A 244 13.79 5.31 -2.34
C ALA A 244 13.55 5.85 -0.93
N MET A 245 13.24 4.97 0.03
CA MET A 245 13.14 5.32 1.45
C MET A 245 14.44 5.96 1.97
N GLY A 246 15.59 5.34 1.68
CA GLY A 246 16.90 5.87 2.06
C GLY A 246 17.24 7.22 1.40
N ALA A 247 16.70 7.49 0.22
CA ALA A 247 16.80 8.80 -0.45
C ALA A 247 15.90 9.87 0.16
N GLY A 248 14.85 9.47 0.91
CA GLY A 248 13.90 10.38 1.57
C GLY A 248 12.43 10.13 1.25
N MET A 249 12.08 9.05 0.55
CA MET A 249 10.69 8.72 0.26
C MET A 249 9.97 8.26 1.53
N THR A 250 8.75 8.72 1.76
CA THR A 250 8.02 8.47 3.01
C THR A 250 6.81 7.55 2.86
N SER A 251 6.29 7.40 1.64
CA SER A 251 5.24 6.42 1.35
C SER A 251 5.35 5.83 -0.05
N ALA A 252 4.59 4.77 -0.31
CA ALA A 252 4.32 4.30 -1.67
C ALA A 252 2.93 3.67 -1.77
N ILE A 253 2.32 3.86 -2.94
CA ILE A 253 1.13 3.13 -3.40
C ILE A 253 1.62 1.84 -4.03
N MET A 254 1.26 0.71 -3.42
CA MET A 254 1.76 -0.61 -3.83
C MET A 254 0.81 -1.72 -3.43
N ASN A 255 0.93 -2.88 -4.08
CA ASN A 255 0.28 -4.10 -3.62
C ASN A 255 1.06 -4.70 -2.44
N PRO A 256 0.51 -4.71 -1.21
CA PRO A 256 1.18 -5.30 -0.06
C PRO A 256 1.00 -6.83 0.00
N VAL A 257 0.10 -7.40 -0.82
CA VAL A 257 -0.34 -8.81 -0.73
C VAL A 257 0.41 -9.68 -1.74
N ALA A 258 1.09 -10.71 -1.23
CA ALA A 258 1.48 -11.86 -2.02
C ALA A 258 0.24 -12.66 -2.41
N LEU A 259 0.06 -12.89 -3.71
CA LEU A 259 -1.06 -13.70 -4.18
C LEU A 259 -0.95 -15.13 -3.63
N PRO A 260 -2.06 -15.70 -3.13
CA PRO A 260 -2.10 -17.10 -2.74
C PRO A 260 -1.67 -18.02 -3.87
N ILE A 261 -1.04 -19.13 -3.50
CA ILE A 261 -0.69 -20.18 -4.44
C ILE A 261 -1.97 -20.81 -5.02
N THR A 262 -1.97 -20.99 -6.34
CA THR A 262 -3.16 -21.52 -7.04
C THR A 262 -3.30 -23.02 -6.82
N GLN A 263 -4.55 -23.50 -6.77
CA GLN A 263 -4.85 -24.95 -6.68
C GLN A 263 -4.17 -25.76 -7.80
N LYS A 264 -4.02 -25.18 -8.99
CA LYS A 264 -3.25 -25.78 -10.08
C LYS A 264 -1.78 -26.00 -9.71
N ALA A 265 -1.10 -24.98 -9.18
CA ALA A 265 0.30 -25.10 -8.78
C ALA A 265 0.50 -26.09 -7.61
N ILE A 266 -0.48 -26.19 -6.70
CA ILE A 266 -0.48 -27.19 -5.64
C ILE A 266 -0.55 -28.60 -6.24
N ALA A 267 -1.50 -28.85 -7.14
CA ALA A 267 -1.67 -30.14 -7.80
C ALA A 267 -0.41 -30.56 -8.57
N GLU A 268 0.14 -29.67 -9.40
CA GLU A 268 1.39 -29.90 -10.15
C GLU A 268 2.56 -30.27 -9.23
N LYS A 269 2.68 -29.60 -8.08
CA LYS A 269 3.73 -29.94 -7.11
C LYS A 269 3.46 -31.28 -6.42
N ARG A 270 2.21 -31.59 -6.04
CA ARG A 270 1.86 -32.88 -5.43
C ARG A 270 2.22 -34.04 -6.37
N GLU A 271 1.94 -33.89 -7.66
CA GLU A 271 2.35 -34.85 -8.69
C GLU A 271 3.88 -34.98 -8.78
N ALA A 272 4.61 -33.86 -8.79
CA ALA A 272 6.08 -33.87 -8.82
C ALA A 272 6.69 -34.53 -7.58
N VAL A 273 6.11 -34.31 -6.39
CA VAL A 273 6.52 -34.93 -5.12
C VAL A 273 6.26 -36.43 -5.14
N ALA A 274 5.10 -36.87 -5.62
CA ALA A 274 4.77 -38.28 -5.78
C ALA A 274 5.69 -38.98 -6.79
N ALA A 275 5.98 -38.33 -7.93
CA ALA A 275 6.91 -38.82 -8.94
C ALA A 275 8.35 -38.96 -8.43
N ALA A 276 8.73 -38.16 -7.42
CA ALA A 276 10.01 -38.27 -6.73
C ALA A 276 10.04 -39.40 -5.67
N GLY A 277 8.95 -40.17 -5.51
CA GLY A 277 8.84 -41.26 -4.54
C GLY A 277 8.62 -40.80 -3.10
N ILE A 278 8.30 -39.52 -2.88
CA ILE A 278 8.04 -38.96 -1.55
C ILE A 278 6.59 -39.26 -1.18
N ILE A 279 6.39 -40.05 -0.13
CA ILE A 279 5.06 -40.37 0.40
C ILE A 279 4.61 -39.25 1.33
N LEU A 280 3.45 -38.66 1.04
CA LEU A 280 2.81 -37.66 1.89
C LEU A 280 1.85 -38.34 2.88
N PRO A 281 1.73 -37.83 4.12
CA PRO A 281 0.70 -38.25 5.05
C PRO A 281 -0.70 -38.14 4.44
N GLU A 282 -1.53 -39.13 4.71
CA GLU A 282 -2.94 -39.11 4.33
C GLU A 282 -3.65 -37.94 5.04
N GLY A 283 -4.43 -37.15 4.30
CA GLY A 283 -5.14 -36.00 4.84
C GLY A 283 -4.29 -34.73 5.06
N MET A 284 -3.05 -34.66 4.57
CA MET A 284 -2.25 -33.42 4.61
C MET A 284 -2.97 -32.28 3.87
N ASP A 285 -3.32 -31.23 4.62
CA ASP A 285 -3.94 -30.03 4.08
C ASP A 285 -2.99 -29.25 3.16
N ASP A 286 -3.59 -28.43 2.30
CA ASP A 286 -2.85 -27.66 1.29
C ASP A 286 -1.92 -26.61 1.89
N GLU A 287 -2.27 -25.99 3.03
CA GLU A 287 -1.45 -24.94 3.65
C GLU A 287 -0.15 -25.53 4.22
N THR A 288 -0.27 -26.65 4.92
CA THR A 288 0.87 -27.42 5.40
C THR A 288 1.74 -27.89 4.23
N PHE A 289 1.12 -28.41 3.17
CA PHE A 289 1.83 -28.87 1.99
C PHE A 289 2.65 -27.75 1.32
N VAL A 290 2.02 -26.61 1.02
CA VAL A 290 2.70 -25.52 0.28
C VAL A 290 3.79 -24.87 1.12
N THR A 291 3.61 -24.80 2.45
CA THR A 291 4.64 -24.28 3.36
C THR A 291 5.85 -25.23 3.40
N MET A 292 5.62 -26.53 3.56
CA MET A 292 6.68 -27.54 3.66
C MET A 292 7.53 -27.63 2.38
N PHE A 293 6.91 -27.49 1.21
CA PHE A 293 7.61 -27.55 -0.08
C PHE A 293 8.05 -26.19 -0.62
N GLY A 294 7.91 -25.11 0.15
CA GLY A 294 8.37 -23.77 -0.22
C GLY A 294 7.61 -23.15 -1.39
N LEU A 295 6.34 -23.51 -1.58
CA LEU A 295 5.45 -22.94 -2.61
C LEU A 295 4.85 -21.60 -2.19
N GLY A 296 4.91 -21.27 -0.90
CA GLY A 296 4.31 -20.07 -0.34
C GLY A 296 3.16 -20.41 0.59
N SER A 297 1.96 -19.93 0.27
CA SER A 297 0.79 -19.93 1.16
C SER A 297 -0.51 -20.02 0.36
N THR A 298 -1.49 -20.74 0.86
CA THR A 298 -2.88 -20.71 0.38
C THR A 298 -3.66 -19.51 0.92
N LEU A 299 -3.14 -18.86 1.97
CA LEU A 299 -3.68 -17.65 2.56
C LEU A 299 -2.99 -16.39 2.00
N PRO A 300 -3.69 -15.25 1.91
CA PRO A 300 -3.05 -13.97 1.64
C PRO A 300 -1.98 -13.66 2.69
N ARG A 301 -0.79 -13.26 2.26
CA ARG A 301 0.32 -12.85 3.14
C ARG A 301 0.97 -11.58 2.64
N ALA A 302 1.82 -10.98 3.47
CA ALA A 302 2.66 -9.87 3.07
C ALA A 302 3.59 -10.28 1.89
N GLY A 303 3.67 -9.41 0.88
CA GLY A 303 4.55 -9.55 -0.27
C GLY A 303 6.03 -9.38 0.05
N LYS A 304 6.91 -9.70 -0.91
CA LYS A 304 8.36 -9.52 -0.74
C LYS A 304 8.74 -8.06 -0.56
N GLU A 305 8.02 -7.15 -1.20
CA GLU A 305 8.20 -5.72 -1.03
C GLU A 305 7.87 -5.26 0.41
N MET A 306 6.90 -5.90 1.08
CA MET A 306 6.62 -5.62 2.49
C MET A 306 7.76 -6.07 3.40
N GLU A 307 8.39 -7.21 3.11
CA GLU A 307 9.58 -7.67 3.82
C GLU A 307 10.73 -6.68 3.67
N ALA A 308 10.96 -6.19 2.45
CA ALA A 308 11.97 -5.17 2.14
C ALA A 308 11.76 -3.89 2.94
N ILE A 309 10.51 -3.41 3.00
CA ILE A 309 10.12 -2.22 3.76
C ILE A 309 10.34 -2.44 5.26
N ARG A 310 9.93 -3.59 5.81
CA ARG A 310 10.15 -3.89 7.24
C ARG A 310 11.64 -3.93 7.59
N ALA A 311 12.46 -4.52 6.72
CA ALA A 311 13.91 -4.51 6.89
C ALA A 311 14.46 -3.07 6.85
N ALA A 312 14.01 -2.26 5.90
CA ALA A 312 14.41 -0.86 5.78
C ALA A 312 13.99 -0.05 7.03
N ASN A 313 12.77 -0.25 7.55
CA ASN A 313 12.31 0.37 8.80
C ASN A 313 13.22 0.02 9.97
N LEU A 314 13.59 -1.25 10.15
CA LEU A 314 14.53 -1.67 11.20
C LEU A 314 15.91 -1.01 11.02
N LEU A 315 16.47 -1.07 9.81
CA LEU A 315 17.79 -0.52 9.51
C LEU A 315 17.86 1.01 9.66
N THR A 316 16.74 1.70 9.47
CA THR A 316 16.62 3.16 9.61
C THR A 316 16.10 3.61 10.99
N ASN A 317 15.98 2.67 11.95
CA ASN A 317 15.47 2.92 13.31
C ASN A 317 14.02 3.45 13.37
N ASN A 318 13.23 3.17 12.33
CA ASN A 318 11.79 3.39 12.28
C ASN A 318 10.98 2.17 12.78
N ASP A 319 11.63 1.07 13.13
CA ASP A 319 11.10 -0.02 13.98
C ASP A 319 11.99 -0.15 15.23
N PRO A 320 11.78 0.68 16.26
CA PRO A 320 12.63 0.68 17.45
C PRO A 320 12.68 -0.69 18.10
N HIS A 321 13.89 -1.21 18.29
CA HIS A 321 14.14 -2.56 18.84
C HIS A 321 13.65 -3.73 17.97
N GLY A 322 13.24 -3.48 16.73
CA GLY A 322 12.89 -4.53 15.78
C GLY A 322 11.62 -5.31 16.13
N ALA A 323 10.67 -4.69 16.85
CA ALA A 323 9.48 -5.38 17.33
C ALA A 323 8.61 -5.88 16.16
N GLU A 324 8.43 -5.05 15.14
CA GLU A 324 7.68 -5.41 13.93
C GLU A 324 8.42 -6.51 13.16
N TRP A 325 9.73 -6.35 12.95
CA TRP A 325 10.57 -7.34 12.29
C TRP A 325 10.52 -8.71 12.97
N ILE A 326 10.67 -8.73 14.29
CA ILE A 326 10.62 -9.96 15.09
C ILE A 326 9.23 -10.59 14.98
N ARG A 327 8.16 -9.79 15.06
CA ARG A 327 6.79 -10.31 14.98
C ARG A 327 6.50 -10.92 13.61
N SER A 328 6.95 -10.31 12.52
CA SER A 328 6.69 -10.82 11.16
C SER A 328 7.52 -12.05 10.79
N ASN A 329 8.63 -12.32 11.49
CA ASN A 329 9.56 -13.41 11.18
C ASN A 329 9.56 -14.56 12.21
N LYS A 330 8.84 -14.42 13.33
CA LYS A 330 8.66 -15.53 14.27
C LYS A 330 7.75 -16.59 13.63
N ALA A 331 8.20 -17.84 13.62
CA ALA A 331 7.34 -18.97 13.33
C ALA A 331 6.15 -18.97 14.31
N PRO A 332 4.94 -19.36 13.87
CA PRO A 332 3.83 -19.61 14.80
C PRO A 332 4.34 -20.52 15.90
N ALA A 333 4.12 -20.13 17.16
CA ALA A 333 4.48 -21.02 18.26
C ALA A 333 3.74 -22.33 18.02
N ALA A 334 4.49 -23.44 17.89
CA ALA A 334 3.88 -24.77 17.95
C ALA A 334 3.02 -24.79 19.21
N GLU A 335 1.72 -25.10 19.07
CA GLU A 335 0.85 -25.32 20.21
C GLU A 335 1.60 -26.27 21.13
N ARG A 336 2.08 -25.73 22.26
CA ARG A 336 2.66 -26.57 23.29
C ARG A 336 1.48 -27.38 23.77
N ASP A 337 1.50 -28.66 23.45
CA ASP A 337 0.68 -29.69 24.04
C ASP A 337 0.75 -29.53 25.57
N GLU A 338 -0.17 -28.75 26.15
CA GLU A 338 -0.41 -28.69 27.59
C GLU A 338 -1.11 -29.98 27.99
N GLY A 339 -0.39 -31.10 27.83
CA GLY A 339 -1.02 -32.39 27.70
C GLY A 339 -0.13 -33.58 28.00
N ARG A 340 1.04 -33.45 28.64
CA ARG A 340 1.75 -34.60 29.25
C ARG A 340 2.78 -34.22 30.32
N GLY A 341 2.37 -34.35 31.58
CA GLY A 341 3.16 -35.03 32.61
C GLY A 341 4.42 -34.34 33.15
N ARG A 342 4.25 -33.28 33.94
CA ARG A 342 5.20 -33.03 35.05
C ARG A 342 4.90 -34.04 36.17
N GLY A 343 5.53 -35.22 36.09
CA GLY A 343 5.59 -36.17 37.19
C GLY A 343 6.22 -35.49 38.40
N GLY A 344 5.40 -35.19 39.41
CA GLY A 344 5.83 -34.65 40.69
C GLY A 344 6.79 -35.63 41.37
N ARG A 345 8.01 -35.17 41.64
CA ARG A 345 8.91 -35.85 42.59
C ARG A 345 8.30 -35.72 43.99
N ALA A 346 7.55 -36.73 44.42
CA ALA A 346 7.18 -36.91 45.81
C ALA A 346 8.43 -37.30 46.62
N GLY A 347 9.01 -36.32 47.32
CA GLY A 347 10.08 -36.54 48.28
C GLY A 347 9.52 -37.14 49.57
N GLY A 348 9.61 -38.46 49.72
CA GLY A 348 9.29 -39.15 50.97
C GLY A 348 10.36 -38.91 52.05
N ARG A 349 10.07 -38.03 53.01
CA ARG A 349 10.82 -37.91 54.27
C ARG A 349 10.38 -39.04 55.22
N ARG A 350 11.17 -40.10 55.33
CA ARG A 350 11.08 -41.04 56.46
C ARG A 350 11.79 -40.43 57.68
N ARG A 351 11.00 -40.09 58.70
CA ARG A 351 11.50 -39.94 60.08
C ARG A 351 11.84 -41.34 60.62
N ARG A 352 13.01 -41.50 61.22
CA ARG A 352 13.26 -42.54 62.23
C ARG A 352 13.55 -41.84 63.56
N ALA A 353 12.97 -42.45 64.60
CA ALA A 353 13.13 -42.12 66.01
C ALA A 353 14.57 -42.33 66.49
#